data_AF-A0A7C1B1U6-F1
#
_entry.id   AF-A0A7C1B1U6-F1
#
_cell.length_a   1.000
_cell.length_b   1.000
_cell.length_c   1.000
_cell.angle_alpha   90.00
_cell.angle_beta   90.00
_cell.angle_gamma   90.00
#
_symmetry.space_group_name_H-M   'P 1'
#
loop_
_entity.id
_entity.type
_entity.pdbx_description
1 polymer ?
#
loop_
_entity_poly.entity_id
_entity_poly.type
_entity_poly.pdbx_seq_one_letter_code
_entity_poly.pdbx_strand_id
1 'polypeptide(L)'
;MEAERVVSRIHSLRFLHLNSNRVSPCGSGFTLIEVLLALAIAAIVITIVNMAFFSSHRLSQSVKAETQTYQMVRVAFATMIKDLTSAYVPLKMTEDEVDMYRFIGMNNDEYGINKDSLYFTTASETTFDPLKGGICEVDYYLEEMEGSSNLYYLMRRDDCTPHYGITSKGNAFELAEDITGMNIVYLDKDLNEFDNWDLKDMG
;
A
#
# COMPACT_ATOMS: atom_id res chain seq x y z
N MET A 1 -40.65 -15.35 -99.47
CA MET A 1 -40.39 -16.51 -98.59
C MET A 1 -39.54 -15.98 -97.46
N GLU A 2 -40.15 -15.27 -96.51
CA GLU A 2 -40.90 -15.83 -95.37
C GLU A 2 -40.05 -16.74 -94.49
N ALA A 3 -40.17 -16.44 -93.19
CA ALA A 3 -39.89 -17.30 -92.06
C ALA A 3 -38.40 -17.58 -91.79
N GLU A 4 -37.85 -17.47 -90.59
CA GLU A 4 -38.35 -17.12 -89.26
C GLU A 4 -37.11 -17.22 -88.36
N ARG A 5 -37.22 -16.71 -87.13
CA ARG A 5 -36.40 -17.06 -85.96
C ARG A 5 -35.04 -16.37 -85.82
N VAL A 6 -34.60 -15.94 -84.65
CA VAL A 6 -35.17 -15.81 -83.30
C VAL A 6 -34.03 -15.14 -82.53
N VAL A 7 -34.37 -14.11 -81.74
CA VAL A 7 -33.73 -13.79 -80.45
C VAL A 7 -32.21 -13.62 -80.45
N SER A 8 -31.74 -12.39 -80.22
CA SER A 8 -31.17 -12.09 -78.89
C SER A 8 -31.06 -10.60 -78.65
N ARG A 9 -31.60 -10.21 -77.49
CA ARG A 9 -31.68 -8.88 -76.90
C ARG A 9 -30.31 -8.20 -76.81
N ILE A 10 -30.18 -6.99 -77.36
CA ILE A 10 -29.16 -6.03 -76.92
C ILE A 10 -29.79 -5.17 -75.82
N HIS A 11 -29.25 -5.31 -74.62
CA HIS A 11 -29.69 -4.61 -73.41
C HIS A 11 -29.54 -3.09 -73.55
N SER A 12 -30.57 -2.40 -73.05
CA SER A 12 -30.67 -0.96 -72.93
C SER A 12 -29.59 -0.39 -71.99
N LEU A 13 -28.63 0.35 -72.53
CA LEU A 13 -27.80 1.27 -71.76
C LEU A 13 -28.59 2.56 -71.53
N ARG A 14 -29.45 2.58 -70.51
CA ARG A 14 -29.91 3.84 -69.90
C ARG A 14 -28.85 4.30 -68.93
N PHE A 15 -27.92 5.13 -69.41
CA PHE A 15 -27.09 5.94 -68.53
C PHE A 15 -28.03 6.81 -67.69
N LEU A 16 -28.09 6.52 -66.39
CA LEU A 16 -28.69 7.38 -65.38
C LEU A 16 -28.01 8.75 -65.50
N HIS A 17 -28.77 9.73 -66.01
CA HIS A 17 -28.44 11.14 -65.81
C HIS A 17 -28.46 11.39 -64.31
N LEU A 18 -27.28 11.34 -63.68
CA LEU A 18 -27.08 11.90 -62.35
C LEU A 18 -27.32 13.40 -62.49
N ASN A 19 -28.51 13.84 -62.09
CA ASN A 19 -28.84 15.24 -61.94
C ASN A 19 -27.92 15.80 -60.85
N SER A 20 -26.81 16.40 -61.27
CA SER A 20 -25.93 17.16 -60.39
C SER A 20 -26.66 18.44 -60.01
N ASN A 21 -27.42 18.39 -58.91
CA ASN A 21 -27.79 19.59 -58.19
C ASN A 21 -26.48 20.24 -57.70
N ARG A 22 -25.93 21.13 -58.52
CA ARG A 22 -24.91 22.08 -58.07
C ARG A 22 -25.57 22.98 -57.05
N VAL A 23 -25.38 22.67 -55.76
CA VAL A 23 -25.59 23.63 -54.69
C VAL A 23 -24.50 24.68 -54.86
N SER A 24 -24.83 25.81 -55.46
CA SER A 24 -23.98 27.00 -55.49
C SER A 24 -23.81 27.50 -54.05
N PRO A 25 -22.59 27.60 -53.48
CA PRO A 25 -22.41 28.26 -52.20
C PRO A 25 -22.28 29.76 -52.47
N CYS A 26 -23.40 30.48 -52.38
CA CYS A 26 -23.39 31.93 -52.30
C CYS A 26 -23.84 32.34 -50.89
N GLY A 27 -22.84 32.63 -50.05
CA GLY A 27 -22.91 33.41 -48.81
C GLY A 27 -24.13 33.24 -47.92
N SER A 28 -24.24 32.14 -47.17
CA SER A 28 -25.00 32.13 -45.92
C SER A 28 -24.05 32.33 -44.76
N GLY A 29 -24.06 33.51 -44.15
CA GLY A 29 -23.48 33.68 -42.82
C GLY A 29 -24.20 32.77 -41.83
N PHE A 30 -23.48 32.24 -40.84
CA PHE A 30 -24.08 31.47 -39.76
C PHE A 30 -25.17 32.29 -39.08
N THR A 31 -26.30 31.66 -38.80
CA THR A 31 -27.33 32.30 -37.97
C THR A 31 -26.83 32.39 -36.53
N LEU A 32 -27.19 33.46 -35.81
CA LEU A 32 -26.81 33.64 -34.41
C LEU A 32 -27.20 32.42 -33.55
N ILE A 33 -28.37 31.83 -33.84
CA ILE A 33 -28.89 30.67 -33.13
C ILE A 33 -28.05 29.40 -33.35
N GLU A 34 -27.45 29.24 -34.52
CA GLU A 34 -26.62 28.09 -34.86
C GLU A 34 -25.29 28.09 -34.12
N VAL A 35 -24.65 29.27 -34.01
CA VAL A 35 -23.43 29.45 -33.22
C VAL A 35 -23.71 29.22 -31.73
N LEU A 36 -24.84 29.73 -31.22
CA LEU A 36 -25.26 29.51 -29.83
C LEU A 36 -25.51 28.03 -29.53
N LEU A 37 -26.16 27.30 -30.44
CA LEU A 37 -26.41 25.88 -30.28
C LEU A 37 -25.09 25.06 -30.29
N ALA A 38 -24.18 25.37 -31.20
CA ALA A 38 -22.88 24.70 -31.27
C ALA A 38 -22.06 24.89 -29.97
N LEU A 39 -22.04 26.12 -29.43
CA LEU A 39 -21.38 26.40 -28.15
C LEU A 39 -22.04 25.70 -26.97
N ALA A 40 -23.37 25.63 -26.95
CA ALA A 40 -24.11 24.91 -25.90
C ALA A 40 -23.78 23.41 -25.91
N ILE A 41 -23.79 22.79 -27.09
CA ILE A 41 -23.43 21.36 -27.22
C ILE A 41 -21.96 21.15 -26.86
N ALA A 42 -21.04 22.01 -27.31
CA ALA A 42 -19.63 21.92 -26.96
C ALA A 42 -19.39 22.01 -25.45
N ALA A 43 -20.06 22.95 -24.76
CA ALA A 43 -19.97 23.09 -23.31
C ALA A 43 -20.46 21.83 -22.57
N ILE A 44 -21.57 21.23 -23.02
CA ILE A 44 -22.09 19.98 -22.47
C ILE A 44 -21.08 18.84 -22.65
N VAL A 45 -20.54 18.69 -23.86
CA VAL A 45 -19.54 17.64 -24.17
C VAL A 45 -18.29 17.81 -23.31
N ILE A 46 -17.74 19.02 -23.22
CA ILE A 46 -16.57 19.32 -22.38
C ILE A 46 -16.85 18.99 -20.91
N THR A 47 -18.06 19.30 -20.42
CA THR A 47 -18.46 19.00 -19.03
C THR A 47 -18.53 17.50 -18.78
N ILE A 48 -19.12 16.73 -19.69
CA ILE A 48 -19.23 15.26 -19.59
C ILE A 48 -17.84 14.62 -19.62
N VAL A 49 -16.96 15.06 -20.54
CA VAL A 49 -15.58 14.56 -20.63
C VAL A 49 -14.80 14.88 -19.36
N ASN A 50 -14.89 16.12 -18.87
CA ASN A 50 -14.25 16.50 -17.61
C ASN A 50 -14.80 15.70 -16.43
N MET A 51 -16.12 15.52 -16.34
CA MET A 51 -16.74 14.71 -15.28
C MET A 51 -16.26 13.26 -15.32
N ALA A 52 -16.17 12.64 -16.50
CA ALA A 52 -15.66 11.28 -16.66
C ALA A 52 -14.17 11.19 -16.26
N PHE A 53 -13.36 12.19 -16.63
CA PHE A 53 -11.95 12.28 -16.26
C PHE A 53 -11.76 12.44 -14.75
N PHE A 54 -12.49 13.37 -14.13
CA PHE A 54 -12.46 13.59 -12.68
C PHE A 54 -13.02 12.40 -11.89
N SER A 55 -14.06 11.71 -12.40
CA SER A 55 -14.61 10.50 -11.77
C SER A 55 -13.61 9.34 -11.81
N SER A 56 -12.92 9.15 -12.93
CA SER A 56 -11.87 8.14 -13.07
C SER A 56 -10.69 8.42 -12.13
N HIS A 57 -10.35 9.70 -11.94
CA HIS A 57 -9.30 10.10 -11.01
C HIS A 57 -9.70 9.83 -9.54
N ARG A 58 -10.94 10.12 -9.16
CA ARG A 58 -11.47 9.86 -7.81
C ARG A 58 -11.56 8.36 -7.47
N LEU A 59 -11.90 7.53 -8.45
CA LEU A 59 -11.90 6.07 -8.28
C LEU A 59 -10.47 5.52 -8.11
N SER A 60 -9.47 6.14 -8.75
CA SER A 60 -8.07 5.76 -8.55
C SER A 60 -7.52 6.16 -7.18
N GLN A 61 -8.00 7.26 -6.57
CA GLN A 61 -7.51 7.71 -5.26
C GLN A 61 -8.01 6.84 -4.10
N SER A 62 -9.26 6.36 -4.14
CA SER A 62 -9.80 5.47 -3.09
C SER A 62 -9.13 4.08 -3.10
N VAL A 63 -8.86 3.52 -4.28
CA VAL A 63 -8.13 2.24 -4.41
C VAL A 63 -6.65 2.36 -4.00
N LYS A 64 -6.04 3.55 -4.16
CA LYS A 64 -4.64 3.79 -3.77
C LYS A 64 -4.45 3.82 -2.25
N ALA A 65 -5.36 4.44 -1.50
CA ALA A 65 -5.27 4.53 -0.05
C ALA A 65 -5.34 3.15 0.63
N GLU A 66 -6.31 2.30 0.23
CA GLU A 66 -6.40 0.92 0.78
C GLU A 66 -5.18 0.07 0.41
N THR A 67 -4.61 0.27 -0.78
CA THR A 67 -3.40 -0.45 -1.20
C THR A 67 -2.20 -0.05 -0.32
N GLN A 68 -2.09 1.21 0.09
CA GLN A 68 -0.97 1.69 0.91
C GLN A 68 -0.99 1.08 2.32
N THR A 69 -2.13 1.09 3.00
CA THR A 69 -2.27 0.49 4.34
C THR A 69 -1.94 -1.00 4.33
N TYR A 70 -2.43 -1.76 3.35
CA TYR A 70 -2.14 -3.19 3.27
C TYR A 70 -0.65 -3.48 3.02
N GLN A 71 0.02 -2.68 2.18
CA GLN A 71 1.45 -2.83 1.94
C GLN A 71 2.27 -2.54 3.19
N MET A 72 1.91 -1.48 3.94
CA MET A 72 2.55 -1.12 5.21
C MET A 72 2.44 -2.27 6.21
N VAL A 73 1.23 -2.76 6.47
CA VAL A 73 1.00 -3.92 7.36
C VAL A 73 1.82 -5.12 6.91
N ARG A 74 1.83 -5.46 5.61
CA ARG A 74 2.60 -6.60 5.12
C ARG A 74 4.10 -6.46 5.40
N VAL A 75 4.66 -5.28 5.19
CA VAL A 75 6.10 -5.02 5.41
C VAL A 75 6.43 -5.03 6.91
N ALA A 76 5.62 -4.39 7.74
CA ALA A 76 5.80 -4.38 9.19
C ALA A 76 5.77 -5.81 9.76
N PHE A 77 4.73 -6.59 9.45
CA PHE A 77 4.62 -7.97 9.91
C PHE A 77 5.72 -8.87 9.36
N ALA A 78 6.09 -8.74 8.07
CA ALA A 78 7.18 -9.53 7.51
C ALA A 78 8.52 -9.26 8.22
N THR A 79 8.74 -8.00 8.63
CA THR A 79 9.94 -7.60 9.39
C THR A 79 9.90 -8.19 10.80
N MET A 80 8.79 -8.03 11.52
CA MET A 80 8.60 -8.63 12.85
C MET A 80 8.77 -10.15 12.85
N ILE A 81 8.13 -10.84 11.91
CA ILE A 81 8.24 -12.29 11.77
C ILE A 81 9.68 -12.71 11.50
N LYS A 82 10.38 -12.02 10.60
CA LYS A 82 11.79 -12.31 10.30
C LYS A 82 12.65 -12.20 11.55
N ASP A 83 12.47 -11.14 12.34
CA ASP A 83 13.25 -10.93 13.55
C ASP A 83 12.90 -11.95 14.63
N LEU A 84 11.62 -12.13 14.92
CA LEU A 84 11.13 -13.11 15.91
C LEU A 84 11.56 -14.54 15.58
N THR A 85 11.48 -14.96 14.32
CA THR A 85 11.92 -16.30 13.89
C THR A 85 13.43 -16.47 13.90
N SER A 86 14.18 -15.36 13.95
CA SER A 86 15.63 -15.33 14.09
C SER A 86 16.07 -14.95 15.50
N ALA A 87 15.13 -14.90 16.46
CA ALA A 87 15.44 -14.64 17.86
C ALA A 87 16.43 -15.69 18.37
N TYR A 88 17.46 -15.21 19.06
CA TYR A 88 18.58 -16.02 19.46
C TYR A 88 18.85 -15.90 20.96
N VAL A 89 18.83 -17.05 21.62
CA VAL A 89 19.22 -17.22 23.02
C VAL A 89 20.19 -18.41 23.10
N PRO A 90 21.43 -18.21 23.59
CA PRO A 90 22.36 -19.32 23.82
C PRO A 90 21.83 -20.39 24.79
N LEU A 91 22.09 -21.66 24.48
CA LEU A 91 21.61 -22.83 25.27
C LEU A 91 22.29 -23.02 26.64
N LYS A 92 23.48 -22.43 26.83
CA LYS A 92 24.25 -22.49 28.07
C LYS A 92 24.89 -21.14 28.28
N MET A 93 24.64 -20.53 29.42
CA MET A 93 25.20 -19.24 29.80
C MET A 93 25.59 -19.28 31.27
N THR A 94 26.68 -18.59 31.61
CA THR A 94 26.89 -18.15 32.99
C THR A 94 25.91 -17.02 33.31
N GLU A 95 25.61 -16.78 34.59
CA GLU A 95 24.73 -15.66 35.02
C GLU A 95 25.17 -14.30 34.41
N ASP A 96 26.48 -14.10 34.26
CA ASP A 96 27.07 -12.89 33.66
C ASP A 96 26.88 -12.81 32.13
N GLU A 97 26.77 -13.94 31.43
CA GLU A 97 26.55 -14.00 29.98
C GLU A 97 25.07 -13.84 29.61
N VAL A 98 24.15 -14.26 30.50
CA VAL A 98 22.70 -14.07 30.31
C VAL A 98 22.36 -12.59 30.12
N ASP A 99 23.09 -11.68 30.77
CA ASP A 99 22.78 -10.25 30.72
C ASP A 99 23.11 -9.59 29.35
N MET A 100 23.88 -10.29 28.50
CA MET A 100 24.19 -9.87 27.13
C MET A 100 23.11 -10.25 26.10
N TYR A 101 22.23 -11.20 26.43
CA TYR A 101 21.16 -11.67 25.57
C TYR A 101 19.82 -11.43 26.24
N ARG A 102 18.74 -11.26 25.48
CA ARG A 102 17.43 -11.03 26.08
C ARG A 102 16.29 -11.47 25.19
N PHE A 103 15.19 -11.76 25.87
CA PHE A 103 13.86 -11.84 25.31
C PHE A 103 12.92 -11.35 26.41
N ILE A 104 12.60 -10.06 26.37
CA ILE A 104 11.86 -9.34 27.40
C ILE A 104 10.61 -8.75 26.76
N GLY A 105 9.46 -9.17 27.25
CA GLY A 105 8.15 -8.64 26.94
C GLY A 105 7.60 -7.84 28.10
N MET A 106 7.29 -6.57 27.85
CA MET A 106 6.72 -5.66 28.83
C MET A 106 5.30 -5.30 28.44
N ASN A 107 4.34 -5.70 29.28
CA ASN A 107 2.98 -5.20 29.20
C ASN A 107 2.97 -3.74 29.66
N ASN A 108 2.47 -2.85 28.82
CA ASN A 108 2.29 -1.45 29.17
C ASN A 108 0.89 -0.99 28.77
N ASP A 109 -0.06 -1.14 29.68
CA ASP A 109 -1.40 -0.55 29.56
C ASP A 109 -1.42 0.86 30.17
N GLU A 110 -1.55 1.87 29.30
CA GLU A 110 -1.70 3.25 29.71
C GLU A 110 -3.11 3.76 29.36
N TYR A 111 -3.94 3.99 30.37
CA TYR A 111 -5.32 4.47 30.22
C TYR A 111 -6.23 3.58 29.34
N GLY A 112 -6.01 2.26 29.33
CA GLY A 112 -6.78 1.30 28.53
C GLY A 112 -6.25 1.14 27.10
N ILE A 113 -5.08 1.69 26.80
CA ILE A 113 -4.38 1.55 25.52
C ILE A 113 -3.19 0.63 25.75
N ASN A 114 -3.20 -0.53 25.10
CA ASN A 114 -2.06 -1.45 25.12
C ASN A 114 -0.92 -0.85 24.30
N LYS A 115 0.23 -0.61 24.95
CA LYS A 115 1.46 -0.05 24.39
C LYS A 115 2.64 -0.96 24.70
N ASP A 116 2.42 -2.27 24.60
CA ASP A 116 3.42 -3.27 24.95
C ASP A 116 4.72 -3.02 24.21
N SER A 117 5.81 -3.46 24.80
CA SER A 117 7.14 -3.34 24.21
C SER A 117 7.88 -4.66 24.29
N LEU A 118 8.61 -4.97 23.22
CA LEU A 118 9.34 -6.23 23.09
C LEU A 118 10.79 -5.94 22.76
N TYR A 119 11.69 -6.47 23.58
CA TYR A 119 13.14 -6.33 23.48
C TYR A 119 13.77 -7.71 23.37
N PHE A 120 14.47 -8.00 22.29
CA PHE A 120 15.08 -9.30 22.14
C PHE A 120 16.30 -9.29 21.25
N THR A 121 17.14 -10.30 21.41
CA THR A 121 18.32 -10.46 20.58
C THR A 121 18.02 -11.36 19.39
N THR A 122 18.44 -10.94 18.19
CA THR A 122 18.17 -11.65 16.93
C THR A 122 19.42 -11.72 16.06
N ALA A 123 19.53 -12.80 15.28
CA ALA A 123 20.53 -12.97 14.24
C ALA A 123 20.02 -12.52 12.85
N SER A 124 18.87 -11.84 12.79
CA SER A 124 18.31 -11.35 11.53
C SER A 124 19.16 -10.20 10.98
N GLU A 125 19.64 -10.39 9.75
CA GLU A 125 20.34 -9.34 9.02
C GLU A 125 19.29 -8.41 8.40
N THR A 126 18.86 -7.39 9.14
CA THR A 126 17.87 -6.40 8.68
C THR A 126 18.47 -5.05 8.34
N THR A 127 19.69 -4.77 8.82
CA THR A 127 20.28 -3.44 8.69
C THR A 127 20.80 -3.25 7.27
N PHE A 128 20.58 -2.07 6.69
CA PHE A 128 21.15 -1.64 5.40
C PHE A 128 22.68 -1.48 5.44
N ASP A 129 23.33 -1.90 6.53
CA ASP A 129 24.76 -1.78 6.77
C ASP A 129 25.41 -3.17 6.67
N PRO A 130 26.07 -3.49 5.54
CA PRO A 130 26.71 -4.80 5.33
C PRO A 130 27.93 -5.05 6.24
N LEU A 131 28.34 -4.05 7.03
CA LEU A 131 29.43 -4.20 8.01
C LEU A 131 28.92 -4.66 9.38
N LYS A 132 27.60 -4.62 9.61
CA LYS A 132 26.95 -5.11 10.83
C LYS A 132 26.53 -6.57 10.65
N GLY A 133 27.45 -7.48 10.89
CA GLY A 133 27.17 -8.91 10.98
C GLY A 133 27.11 -9.37 12.44
N GLY A 134 26.25 -10.34 12.73
CA GLY A 134 26.20 -11.01 14.03
C GLY A 134 24.83 -10.97 14.68
N ILE A 135 24.82 -10.79 15.99
CA ILE A 135 23.65 -10.82 16.84
C ILE A 135 23.40 -9.38 17.32
N CYS A 136 22.18 -8.88 17.13
CA CYS A 136 21.79 -7.51 17.51
C CYS A 136 20.61 -7.55 18.47
N GLU A 137 20.54 -6.59 19.39
CA GLU A 137 19.30 -6.28 20.07
C GLU A 137 18.36 -5.57 19.10
N VAL A 138 17.08 -5.97 19.14
CA VAL A 138 15.99 -5.32 18.44
C VAL A 138 14.85 -5.02 19.42
N ASP A 139 14.30 -3.82 19.28
CA ASP A 139 13.20 -3.33 20.11
C ASP A 139 12.01 -2.97 19.23
N TYR A 140 10.81 -3.35 19.68
CA TYR A 140 9.53 -2.91 19.13
C TYR A 140 8.75 -2.17 20.20
N TYR A 141 8.32 -0.96 19.89
CA TYR A 141 7.56 -0.11 20.81
C TYR A 141 6.69 0.89 20.05
N LEU A 142 5.71 1.46 20.74
CA LEU A 142 4.87 2.52 20.19
C LEU A 142 5.39 3.91 20.58
N GLU A 143 5.48 4.81 19.62
CA GLU A 143 5.84 6.21 19.81
C GLU A 143 4.65 7.11 19.43
N GLU A 144 4.27 8.05 20.29
CA GLU A 144 3.10 8.91 20.07
C GLU A 144 3.32 9.88 18.91
N MET A 145 2.32 10.02 18.03
CA MET A 145 2.37 10.94 16.91
C MET A 145 2.13 12.39 17.37
N GLU A 146 2.96 13.32 16.90
CA GLU A 146 2.78 14.74 17.20
C GLU A 146 1.38 15.23 16.75
N GLY A 147 0.62 15.78 17.70
CA GLY A 147 -0.69 16.36 17.41
C GLY A 147 -1.87 15.38 17.38
N SER A 148 -1.66 14.09 17.67
CA SER A 148 -2.73 13.08 17.73
C SER A 148 -2.67 12.31 19.05
N SER A 149 -3.69 12.43 19.90
CA SER A 149 -3.64 11.90 21.28
C SER A 149 -3.84 10.38 21.41
N ASN A 150 -3.98 9.64 20.31
CA ASN A 150 -4.33 8.20 20.29
C ASN A 150 -3.79 7.46 19.05
N LEU A 151 -2.85 8.06 18.31
CA LEU A 151 -2.21 7.43 17.16
C LEU A 151 -0.71 7.36 17.41
N TYR A 152 -0.14 6.22 17.04
CA TYR A 152 1.24 5.88 17.32
C TYR A 152 1.95 5.42 16.06
N TYR A 153 3.26 5.68 16.02
CA TYR A 153 4.19 5.00 15.15
C TYR A 153 4.59 3.67 15.78
N LEU A 154 4.53 2.57 15.03
CA LEU A 154 5.22 1.35 15.38
C LEU A 154 6.69 1.52 15.04
N MET A 155 7.51 1.64 16.07
CA MET A 155 8.94 1.84 15.94
C MET A 155 9.67 0.51 16.04
N ARG A 156 10.73 0.37 15.25
CA ARG A 156 11.73 -0.67 15.40
C ARG A 156 13.09 -0.04 15.59
N ARG A 157 13.83 -0.49 16.60
CA ARG A 157 15.20 -0.06 16.87
C ARG A 157 16.16 -1.24 16.85
N ASP A 158 17.34 -1.08 16.25
CA ASP A 158 18.42 -2.07 16.36
C ASP A 158 19.73 -1.48 16.91
N ASP A 159 20.31 -2.19 17.87
CA ASP A 159 21.66 -1.97 18.40
C ASP A 159 22.47 -3.27 18.30
N CYS A 160 23.47 -3.26 17.44
CA CYS A 160 24.36 -4.40 17.21
C CYS A 160 25.65 -4.31 18.05
N THR A 161 25.76 -3.34 18.97
CA THR A 161 26.91 -3.22 19.85
C THR A 161 26.75 -4.15 21.07
N PRO A 162 27.83 -4.76 21.58
CA PRO A 162 27.73 -5.52 22.83
C PRO A 162 27.49 -4.59 24.02
N HIS A 163 26.41 -4.82 24.76
CA HIS A 163 26.11 -4.10 25.99
C HIS A 163 25.22 -4.92 26.94
N TYR A 164 25.16 -4.47 28.19
CA TYR A 164 24.29 -5.01 29.23
C TYR A 164 22.99 -4.23 29.30
N GLY A 165 21.90 -4.90 29.72
CA GLY A 165 20.57 -4.31 29.82
C GLY A 165 19.96 -3.89 28.48
N ILE A 166 18.76 -3.32 28.53
CA ILE A 166 18.04 -2.84 27.34
C ILE A 166 18.74 -1.59 26.77
N THR A 167 18.99 -1.56 25.46
CA THR A 167 19.58 -0.37 24.84
C THR A 167 18.62 0.81 24.81
N SER A 168 19.16 2.01 24.95
CA SER A 168 18.48 3.26 24.58
C SER A 168 19.11 3.90 23.34
N LYS A 169 20.03 3.19 22.69
CA LYS A 169 20.82 3.62 21.54
C LYS A 169 20.47 2.74 20.33
N GLY A 170 21.12 2.99 19.21
CA GLY A 170 20.87 2.25 17.98
C GLY A 170 20.09 3.05 16.95
N ASN A 171 19.77 2.41 15.84
CA ASN A 171 19.03 3.03 14.75
C ASN A 171 17.55 2.70 14.90
N ALA A 172 16.74 3.72 15.17
CA ALA A 172 15.29 3.58 15.20
C ALA A 172 14.69 4.03 13.86
N PHE A 173 13.69 3.30 13.38
CA PHE A 173 12.91 3.68 12.22
C PHE A 173 11.45 3.24 12.38
N GLU A 174 10.58 3.98 11.72
CA GLU A 174 9.15 3.70 11.66
C GLU A 174 8.88 2.49 10.75
N LEU A 175 8.10 1.54 11.25
CA LEU A 175 7.58 0.41 10.47
C LEU A 175 6.16 0.64 9.96
N ALA A 176 5.35 1.33 10.74
CA ALA A 176 3.97 1.66 10.41
C ALA A 176 3.51 2.90 11.19
N GLU A 177 2.60 3.66 10.59
CA GLU A 177 1.89 4.80 11.18
C GLU A 177 0.41 4.45 11.48
N ASP A 178 -0.29 5.38 12.14
CA ASP A 178 -1.71 5.28 12.46
C ASP A 178 -2.09 4.03 13.31
N ILE A 179 -1.17 3.57 14.17
CA ILE A 179 -1.41 2.45 15.08
C ILE A 179 -2.19 2.95 16.30
N THR A 180 -3.17 2.17 16.75
CA THR A 180 -4.03 2.52 17.91
C THR A 180 -3.60 1.82 19.21
N GLY A 181 -2.84 0.73 19.10
CA GLY A 181 -2.32 -0.04 20.22
C GLY A 181 -1.58 -1.29 19.75
N MET A 182 -0.77 -1.86 20.64
CA MET A 182 -0.02 -3.09 20.44
C MET A 182 -0.11 -3.92 21.71
N ASN A 183 -0.62 -5.14 21.58
CA ASN A 183 -0.75 -6.11 22.66
C ASN A 183 0.00 -7.39 22.26
N ILE A 184 0.89 -7.87 23.11
CA ILE A 184 1.72 -9.04 22.86
C ILE A 184 1.48 -10.07 23.97
N VAL A 185 1.09 -11.27 23.57
CA VAL A 185 0.86 -12.38 24.49
C VAL A 185 1.90 -13.46 24.24
N TYR A 186 2.46 -13.98 25.33
CA TYR A 186 3.50 -15.01 25.33
C TYR A 186 2.91 -16.34 25.76
N LEU A 187 3.38 -17.42 25.13
CA LEU A 187 2.95 -18.79 25.42
C LEU A 187 4.13 -19.59 25.96
N ASP A 188 3.93 -20.26 27.08
CA ASP A 188 4.86 -21.27 27.56
C ASP A 188 4.70 -22.61 26.82
N LYS A 189 5.51 -23.59 27.19
CA LYS A 189 5.48 -24.96 26.65
C LYS A 189 4.15 -25.67 26.86
N ASP A 190 3.39 -25.28 27.89
CA ASP A 190 2.12 -25.86 28.30
C ASP A 190 0.93 -25.04 27.75
N LEU A 191 1.21 -24.03 26.90
CA LEU A 191 0.27 -23.08 26.29
C LEU A 191 -0.44 -22.16 27.29
N ASN A 192 0.16 -21.91 28.46
CA ASN A 192 -0.33 -20.86 29.34
C ASN A 192 0.05 -19.50 28.76
N GLU A 193 -0.91 -18.57 28.80
CA GLU A 193 -0.76 -17.20 28.33
C GLU A 193 -0.17 -16.30 29.42
N PHE A 194 0.76 -15.44 29.02
CA PHE A 194 1.36 -14.42 29.87
C PHE A 194 1.40 -13.08 29.11
N ASP A 195 1.13 -11.99 29.82
CA ASP A 195 1.23 -10.63 29.25
C ASP A 195 2.64 -10.06 29.34
N ASN A 196 3.49 -10.63 30.19
CA ASN A 196 4.89 -10.25 30.36
C ASN A 196 5.76 -11.46 30.18
N TRP A 197 7.01 -11.22 29.79
CA TRP A 197 8.00 -12.28 29.68
C TRP A 197 9.39 -11.75 30.03
N ASP A 198 10.15 -12.51 30.81
CA ASP A 198 11.58 -12.27 30.97
C ASP A 198 12.29 -13.62 30.86
N LEU A 199 13.29 -13.69 29.98
CA LEU A 199 14.14 -14.86 29.83
C LEU A 199 14.79 -15.27 31.16
N LYS A 200 15.12 -14.31 32.03
CA LYS A 200 15.76 -14.57 33.33
C LYS A 200 14.86 -15.28 34.32
N ASP A 201 13.55 -15.10 34.20
CA ASP A 201 12.57 -15.71 35.11
C ASP A 201 12.34 -17.20 34.82
N MET A 202 12.93 -17.73 33.73
CA MET A 202 12.82 -19.13 33.32
C MET A 202 13.87 -20.07 33.93
N GLY A 203 14.60 -19.61 34.95
CA GLY A 203 15.62 -20.37 35.68
C GLY A 203 15.06 -21.49 36.57
#